data_AF-A0A926BAZ1-F1
#
_entry.id   AF-A0A926BAZ1-F1
#
_cell.length_a   1.000
_cell.length_b   1.000
_cell.length_c   1.000
_cell.angle_alpha   90.00
_cell.angle_beta   90.00
_cell.angle_gamma   90.00
#
_symmetry.space_group_name_H-M   'P 1'
#
loop_
_entity.id
_entity.type
_entity.pdbx_description
1 polymer ?
#
loop_
_entity_poly.entity_id
_entity_poly.type
_entity_poly.pdbx_seq_one_letter_code
_entity_poly.pdbx_strand_id
1 'polypeptide(L)'
;MAVGMLAGRILAQGAPGGGAAGINRVGAMVFFSGLALLPDVDYLGVMMGVPDSGPCGHRGATHSLIPPLIVALMAAALAPRMHLPRWRTATLCGLAVASHALLDAMTVTSRGVPLLWPISFARFEMPWRPIPNAPCGLAYLSREGMRVAVIEFFQFLPLLVWTLRPHQGSPTRRTVRAKRRGTKSNRTTRMTRHAAASVTFPRPRSV
;
A
#
# COMPACT_ATOMS: atom_id res chain seq x y z
N MET A 1 2.94 -8.69 4.89
CA MET A 1 1.83 -7.73 5.13
C MET A 1 2.13 -6.26 4.77
N ALA A 2 3.20 -5.63 5.29
CA ALA A 2 3.44 -4.18 5.11
C ALA A 2 3.58 -3.73 3.63
N VAL A 3 4.25 -4.54 2.79
CA VAL A 3 4.37 -4.29 1.34
C VAL A 3 3.00 -4.35 0.65
N GLY A 4 2.14 -5.29 1.05
CA GLY A 4 0.75 -5.37 0.58
C GLY A 4 -0.06 -4.12 0.94
N MET A 5 0.01 -3.66 2.19
CA MET A 5 -0.62 -2.39 2.59
C MET A 5 -0.15 -1.20 1.73
N LEU A 6 1.15 -1.13 1.41
CA LEU A 6 1.67 -0.10 0.51
C LEU A 6 1.08 -0.21 -0.90
N ALA A 7 1.06 -1.41 -1.48
CA ALA A 7 0.52 -1.64 -2.82
C ALA A 7 -0.97 -1.24 -2.89
N GLY A 8 -1.77 -1.63 -1.89
CA GLY A 8 -3.18 -1.26 -1.80
C GLY A 8 -3.38 0.26 -1.68
N ARG A 9 -2.54 0.94 -0.89
CA ARG A 9 -2.57 2.40 -0.80
C ARG A 9 -2.23 3.06 -2.14
N ILE A 10 -1.19 2.59 -2.83
CA ILE A 10 -0.78 3.14 -4.13
C ILE A 10 -1.91 2.99 -5.14
N LEU A 11 -2.55 1.81 -5.21
CA LEU A 11 -3.68 1.59 -6.11
C LEU A 11 -4.83 2.57 -5.79
N ALA A 12 -5.19 2.70 -4.51
CA ALA A 12 -6.28 3.56 -4.06
C ALA A 12 -6.02 5.07 -4.24
N GLN A 13 -4.76 5.49 -4.42
CA GLN A 13 -4.43 6.90 -4.69
C GLN A 13 -4.71 7.32 -6.14
N GLY A 14 -5.01 6.39 -7.06
CA GLY A 14 -5.20 6.73 -8.47
C GLY A 14 -3.90 7.07 -9.17
N ALA A 15 -3.89 6.95 -10.50
CA ALA A 15 -2.69 7.23 -11.30
C ALA A 15 -2.69 8.74 -11.59
N PRO A 16 -1.52 9.39 -11.74
CA PRO A 16 -1.47 10.71 -12.36
C PRO A 16 -2.12 10.57 -13.76
N GLY A 17 -3.34 11.09 -13.94
CA GLY A 17 -4.13 10.89 -15.16
C GLY A 17 -5.53 10.28 -15.01
N GLY A 18 -6.00 9.94 -13.80
CA GLY A 18 -7.45 9.83 -13.54
C GLY A 18 -8.11 8.45 -13.57
N GLY A 19 -7.40 7.37 -13.21
CA GLY A 19 -7.93 5.99 -13.34
C GLY A 19 -8.44 5.26 -12.09
N ALA A 20 -8.54 5.86 -10.90
CA ALA A 20 -9.00 5.11 -9.71
C ALA A 20 -9.76 5.94 -8.65
N ALA A 21 -10.53 6.94 -9.09
CA ALA A 21 -11.39 7.68 -8.19
C ALA A 21 -12.49 6.73 -7.67
N GLY A 22 -12.47 6.37 -6.38
CA GLY A 22 -13.54 5.60 -5.72
C GLY A 22 -13.12 4.30 -5.03
N ILE A 23 -11.86 3.86 -5.13
CA ILE A 23 -11.40 2.67 -4.40
C ILE A 23 -11.35 2.96 -2.89
N ASN A 24 -12.04 2.14 -2.09
CA ASN A 24 -11.89 2.18 -0.64
C ASN A 24 -10.45 1.84 -0.27
N ARG A 25 -9.71 2.84 0.23
CA ARG A 25 -8.30 2.68 0.61
C ARG A 25 -8.08 1.56 1.62
N VAL A 26 -8.87 1.54 2.68
CA VAL A 26 -8.71 0.53 3.75
C VAL A 26 -8.98 -0.86 3.18
N GLY A 27 -10.07 -1.00 2.40
CA GLY A 27 -10.37 -2.25 1.70
C GLY A 27 -9.25 -2.71 0.78
N ALA A 28 -8.65 -1.81 0.00
CA ALA A 28 -7.50 -2.12 -0.85
C ALA A 28 -6.26 -2.52 -0.03
N MET A 29 -5.96 -1.81 1.06
CA MET A 29 -4.83 -2.15 1.94
C MET A 29 -5.00 -3.54 2.56
N VAL A 30 -6.21 -3.89 3.01
CA VAL A 30 -6.54 -5.22 3.55
C VAL A 30 -6.41 -6.29 2.47
N PHE A 31 -7.02 -6.07 1.29
CA PHE A 31 -6.96 -7.01 0.17
C PHE A 31 -5.51 -7.33 -0.23
N PHE A 32 -4.69 -6.31 -0.46
CA PHE A 32 -3.29 -6.52 -0.84
C PHE A 32 -2.45 -7.12 0.29
N SER A 33 -2.79 -6.87 1.56
CA SER A 33 -2.12 -7.53 2.69
C SER A 33 -2.39 -9.03 2.69
N GLY A 34 -3.63 -9.45 2.46
CA GLY A 34 -3.98 -10.86 2.30
C GLY A 34 -3.36 -11.48 1.05
N LEU A 35 -3.37 -10.75 -0.07
CA LEU A 35 -2.75 -11.22 -1.31
C LEU A 35 -1.25 -11.48 -1.14
N ALA A 36 -0.54 -10.64 -0.38
CA ALA A 36 0.87 -10.86 -0.09
C ALA A 36 1.13 -12.14 0.73
N LEU A 37 0.14 -12.66 1.46
CA LEU A 37 0.25 -13.90 2.24
C LEU A 37 -0.16 -15.15 1.43
N LEU A 38 -0.56 -14.98 0.17
CA LEU A 38 -1.03 -16.08 -0.66
C LEU A 38 -0.03 -17.25 -0.77
N PRO A 39 1.30 -17.04 -0.81
CA PRO A 39 2.25 -18.16 -0.85
C PRO A 39 2.18 -19.09 0.36
N ASP A 40 1.93 -18.56 1.56
CA ASP A 40 1.85 -19.32 2.82
C ASP A 40 0.58 -20.17 2.97
N VAL A 41 -0.36 -20.07 2.03
CA VAL A 41 -1.54 -20.96 1.99
C VAL A 41 -1.12 -22.42 1.82
N ASP A 42 0.11 -22.68 1.34
CA ASP A 42 0.73 -24.02 1.32
C ASP A 42 0.77 -24.70 2.69
N TYR A 43 0.87 -23.91 3.77
CA TYR A 43 0.94 -24.41 5.14
C TYR A 43 -0.37 -25.11 5.55
N LEU A 44 -1.51 -24.75 4.96
CA LEU A 44 -2.77 -25.49 5.18
C LEU A 44 -2.64 -26.93 4.68
N GLY A 45 -1.95 -27.16 3.57
CA GLY A 45 -1.64 -28.51 3.08
C GLY A 45 -0.79 -29.29 4.07
N VAL A 46 0.24 -28.65 4.63
CA VAL A 46 1.08 -29.24 5.68
C VAL A 46 0.27 -29.60 6.92
N MET A 47 -0.65 -28.73 7.36
CA MET A 47 -1.56 -29.02 8.46
C MET A 47 -2.52 -30.18 8.18
N MET A 48 -2.86 -30.42 6.91
CA MET A 48 -3.67 -31.56 6.46
C MET A 48 -2.87 -32.85 6.24
N GLY A 49 -1.57 -32.86 6.58
CA GLY A 49 -0.72 -34.05 6.51
C GLY A 49 0.16 -34.17 5.27
N VAL A 50 0.23 -33.13 4.42
CA VAL A 50 1.24 -33.09 3.35
C VAL A 50 2.64 -32.99 3.98
N PRO A 51 3.63 -33.77 3.52
CA PRO A 51 4.99 -33.67 4.03
C PRO A 51 5.53 -32.24 3.92
N ASP A 52 6.10 -31.72 5.01
CA ASP A 52 6.77 -30.42 5.04
C ASP A 52 8.17 -30.48 4.39
N SER A 53 8.23 -31.02 3.18
CA SER A 53 9.44 -31.20 2.40
C SER A 53 9.15 -31.15 0.89
N GLY A 54 10.19 -30.87 0.11
CA GLY A 54 10.08 -30.81 -1.34
C GLY A 54 9.20 -29.66 -1.87
N PRO A 55 8.67 -29.79 -3.09
CA PRO A 55 7.88 -28.73 -3.74
C PRO A 55 6.49 -28.51 -3.14
N CYS A 56 5.90 -29.52 -2.49
CA CYS A 56 4.56 -29.43 -1.90
C CYS A 56 4.56 -29.07 -0.41
N GLY A 57 5.73 -29.06 0.23
CA GLY A 57 5.90 -28.60 1.61
C GLY A 57 5.84 -27.08 1.73
N HIS A 58 5.92 -26.59 2.97
CA HIS A 58 5.95 -25.15 3.22
C HIS A 58 7.24 -24.53 2.66
N ARG A 59 7.14 -23.33 2.09
CA ARG A 59 8.24 -22.68 1.34
C ARG A 59 8.67 -23.52 0.13
N GLY A 60 7.68 -24.18 -0.49
CA GLY A 60 7.83 -25.00 -1.69
C GLY A 60 7.53 -24.20 -2.97
N ALA A 61 6.80 -24.81 -3.90
CA ALA A 61 6.47 -24.26 -5.21
C ALA A 61 5.71 -22.92 -5.16
N THR A 62 4.91 -22.71 -4.12
CA THR A 62 4.15 -21.46 -3.88
C THR A 62 5.04 -20.25 -3.63
N HIS A 63 6.30 -20.47 -3.25
CA HIS A 63 7.29 -19.43 -3.00
C HIS A 63 8.25 -19.23 -4.20
N SER A 64 7.90 -19.78 -5.37
CA SER A 64 8.61 -19.50 -6.62
C SER A 64 8.15 -18.19 -7.28
N LEU A 65 8.77 -17.81 -8.38
CA LEU A 65 8.34 -16.66 -9.20
C LEU A 65 7.11 -16.96 -10.09
N ILE A 66 6.61 -18.20 -10.11
CA ILE A 66 5.42 -18.55 -10.89
C ILE A 66 4.13 -17.97 -10.28
N PRO A 67 3.80 -18.19 -8.99
CA PRO A 67 2.61 -17.62 -8.37
C PRO A 67 2.44 -16.10 -8.55
N PRO A 68 3.47 -15.24 -8.33
CA PRO A 68 3.31 -13.82 -8.59
C PRO A 68 3.03 -13.49 -10.06
N LEU A 69 3.60 -14.26 -11.00
CA LEU A 69 3.31 -14.10 -12.44
C LEU A 69 1.85 -14.47 -12.76
N ILE A 70 1.37 -15.61 -12.25
CA ILE A 70 -0.03 -16.04 -12.42
C ILE A 70 -0.97 -14.97 -11.86
N VAL A 71 -0.72 -14.49 -10.64
CA VAL A 71 -1.53 -13.46 -10.00
C VAL A 71 -1.51 -12.15 -10.79
N ALA A 72 -0.35 -11.74 -11.33
CA ALA A 72 -0.25 -10.55 -12.17
C ALA A 72 -1.08 -10.70 -13.46
N LEU A 73 -1.03 -11.86 -14.12
CA LEU A 73 -1.81 -12.14 -15.33
C LEU A 73 -3.31 -12.17 -15.05
N MET A 74 -3.74 -12.81 -13.96
CA MET A 74 -5.13 -12.80 -13.51
C MET A 74 -5.61 -11.37 -13.20
N ALA A 75 -4.80 -10.59 -12.49
CA ALA A 75 -5.10 -9.19 -12.21
C ALA A 75 -5.18 -8.35 -13.50
N ALA A 76 -4.31 -8.58 -14.48
CA ALA A 76 -4.37 -7.91 -15.78
C ALA A 76 -5.68 -8.23 -16.53
N ALA A 77 -6.13 -9.49 -16.47
CA ALA A 77 -7.37 -9.92 -17.10
C ALA A 77 -8.63 -9.36 -16.41
N LEU A 78 -8.63 -9.30 -15.07
CA LEU A 78 -9.81 -8.88 -14.28
C LEU A 78 -9.92 -7.37 -14.12
N ALA A 79 -8.80 -6.64 -14.06
CA ALA A 79 -8.78 -5.20 -13.77
C ALA A 79 -9.69 -4.36 -14.69
N PRO A 80 -9.72 -4.54 -16.03
CA PRO A 80 -10.64 -3.79 -16.90
C PRO A 80 -12.12 -4.00 -16.56
N ARG A 81 -12.50 -5.23 -16.15
CA ARG A 81 -13.88 -5.55 -15.74
C ARG A 81 -14.28 -4.86 -14.44
N MET A 82 -13.30 -4.47 -13.63
CA MET A 82 -13.49 -3.73 -12.38
C MET A 82 -13.24 -2.23 -12.56
N HIS A 83 -13.11 -1.74 -13.80
CA HIS A 83 -12.74 -0.34 -14.12
C HIS A 83 -11.43 0.11 -13.46
N LEU A 84 -10.48 -0.81 -13.28
CA LEU A 84 -9.16 -0.56 -12.71
C LEU A 84 -8.08 -0.47 -13.82
N PRO A 85 -7.00 0.31 -13.59
CA PRO A 85 -5.91 0.42 -14.55
C PRO A 85 -5.15 -0.90 -14.69
N ARG A 86 -5.36 -1.60 -15.82
CA ARG A 86 -4.86 -2.96 -16.10
C ARG A 86 -3.42 -3.21 -15.63
N TRP A 87 -2.46 -2.51 -16.23
CA TRP A 87 -1.04 -2.78 -15.98
C TRP A 87 -0.62 -2.40 -14.58
N ARG A 88 -1.17 -1.31 -14.04
CA ARG A 88 -0.87 -0.91 -12.66
C ARG A 88 -1.37 -1.92 -11.64
N THR A 89 -2.62 -2.39 -11.78
CA THR A 89 -3.17 -3.42 -10.89
C THR A 89 -2.37 -4.71 -11.01
N ALA A 90 -2.04 -5.14 -12.23
CA ALA A 90 -1.22 -6.32 -12.47
C ALA A 90 0.15 -6.23 -11.79
N THR A 91 0.88 -5.13 -12.01
CA THR A 91 2.19 -4.91 -11.39
C THR A 91 2.11 -4.89 -9.87
N LEU A 92 1.13 -4.17 -9.30
CA LEU A 92 0.99 -4.10 -7.84
C LEU A 92 0.64 -5.46 -7.23
N CYS A 93 -0.24 -6.24 -7.86
CA CYS A 93 -0.61 -7.57 -7.38
C CYS A 93 0.58 -8.53 -7.46
N GLY A 94 1.29 -8.56 -8.60
CA GLY A 94 2.47 -9.38 -8.79
C GLY A 94 3.59 -9.03 -7.81
N LEU A 95 3.89 -7.75 -7.63
CA LEU A 95 4.90 -7.29 -6.66
C LEU A 95 4.51 -7.60 -5.22
N ALA A 96 3.22 -7.49 -4.87
CA ALA A 96 2.76 -7.85 -3.53
C ALA A 96 3.03 -9.33 -3.21
N VAL A 97 2.69 -10.24 -4.13
CA VAL A 97 2.96 -11.69 -3.96
C VAL A 97 4.46 -11.99 -4.02
N ALA A 98 5.18 -11.41 -4.99
CA ALA A 98 6.62 -11.66 -5.15
C ALA A 98 7.42 -11.17 -3.94
N SER A 99 6.97 -10.09 -3.28
CA SER A 99 7.63 -9.57 -2.08
C SER A 99 7.69 -10.59 -0.96
N HIS A 100 6.73 -11.52 -0.87
CA HIS A 100 6.73 -12.56 0.16
C HIS A 100 7.90 -13.52 -0.02
N ALA A 101 8.00 -14.15 -1.19
CA ALA A 101 9.10 -15.06 -1.51
C ALA A 101 10.48 -14.39 -1.42
N LEU A 102 10.58 -13.12 -1.82
CA LEU A 102 11.83 -12.35 -1.72
C LEU A 102 12.20 -12.03 -0.27
N LEU A 103 11.23 -11.65 0.56
CA LEU A 103 11.46 -11.40 1.99
C LEU A 103 11.81 -12.69 2.72
N ASP A 104 11.23 -13.83 2.34
CA ASP A 104 11.62 -15.13 2.89
C ASP A 104 13.06 -15.51 2.56
N ALA A 105 13.57 -15.13 1.38
CA ALA A 105 14.99 -15.32 1.06
C ALA A 105 15.91 -14.45 1.94
N MET A 106 15.39 -13.38 2.55
CA MET A 106 16.08 -12.52 3.52
C MET A 106 15.87 -12.97 4.98
N THR A 107 15.18 -14.10 5.21
CA THR A 107 15.04 -14.67 6.55
C THR A 107 16.26 -15.50 6.93
N VAL A 108 16.64 -15.49 8.21
CA VAL A 108 17.67 -16.40 8.77
C VAL A 108 17.08 -17.80 8.92
N THR A 109 16.80 -18.45 7.78
CA THR A 109 16.27 -19.81 7.69
C THR A 109 17.37 -20.79 7.25
N SER A 110 17.17 -22.09 7.52
CA SER A 110 18.07 -23.17 7.09
C SER A 110 17.65 -23.81 5.76
N ARG A 111 16.48 -23.44 5.22
CA ARG A 111 15.89 -24.11 4.07
C ARG A 111 15.98 -23.32 2.76
N GLY A 112 16.26 -22.01 2.77
CA GLY A 112 16.16 -21.14 1.58
C GLY A 112 14.81 -21.18 0.84
N VAL A 113 14.72 -20.46 -0.28
CA VAL A 113 13.49 -20.32 -1.09
C VAL A 113 13.70 -20.79 -2.54
N PRO A 114 12.83 -21.65 -3.10
CA PRO A 114 13.00 -22.19 -4.46
C PRO A 114 12.48 -21.21 -5.54
N LEU A 115 13.09 -20.03 -5.66
CA LEU A 115 12.64 -18.94 -6.55
C LEU A 115 12.46 -19.35 -8.02
N LEU A 116 13.32 -20.24 -8.52
CA LEU A 116 13.35 -20.67 -9.92
C LEU A 116 12.60 -21.99 -10.18
N TRP A 117 11.86 -22.52 -9.20
CA TRP A 117 11.05 -23.70 -9.44
C TRP A 117 9.96 -23.42 -10.50
N PRO A 118 9.67 -24.34 -11.43
CA PRO A 118 10.16 -25.72 -11.57
C PRO A 118 11.37 -25.87 -12.49
N ILE A 119 11.96 -24.77 -12.99
CA ILE A 119 13.13 -24.81 -13.88
C ILE A 119 14.36 -25.30 -13.10
N SER A 120 14.47 -24.92 -11.83
CA SER A 120 15.51 -25.40 -10.92
C SER A 120 14.95 -25.69 -9.53
N PHE A 121 15.51 -26.72 -8.90
CA PHE A 121 15.24 -27.06 -7.50
C PHE A 121 16.20 -26.35 -6.53
N ALA A 122 17.12 -25.51 -7.03
CA ALA A 122 18.00 -24.72 -6.20
C ALA A 122 17.20 -23.80 -5.27
N ARG A 123 17.65 -23.73 -4.01
CA ARG A 123 17.07 -22.87 -2.99
C ARG A 123 17.99 -21.71 -2.72
N PHE A 124 17.43 -20.51 -2.75
CA PHE A 124 18.15 -19.25 -2.68
C PHE A 124 18.00 -18.63 -1.30
N GLU A 125 19.11 -18.12 -0.80
CA GLU A 125 19.20 -17.29 0.41
C GLU A 125 19.93 -16.00 0.02
N MET A 126 19.46 -14.86 0.52
CA MET A 126 20.13 -13.60 0.29
C MET A 126 21.38 -13.49 1.17
N PRO A 127 22.45 -12.81 0.71
CA PRO A 127 23.66 -12.63 1.51
C PRO A 127 23.40 -11.78 2.77
N TRP A 128 22.41 -10.87 2.70
CA TRP A 128 21.96 -10.07 3.83
C TRP A 128 20.60 -10.58 4.33
N ARG A 129 20.55 -11.06 5.57
CA ARG A 129 19.38 -11.70 6.19
C ARG A 129 19.01 -11.04 7.53
N PRO A 130 18.42 -9.84 7.51
CA PRO A 130 18.07 -9.13 8.74
C PRO A 130 16.81 -9.68 9.43
N ILE A 131 16.02 -10.51 8.74
CA ILE A 131 14.72 -10.97 9.23
C ILE A 131 14.90 -12.29 9.99
N PRO A 132 14.53 -12.38 11.28
CA PRO A 132 14.59 -13.64 12.01
C PRO A 132 13.56 -14.65 11.46
N ASN A 133 13.86 -15.94 11.55
CA ASN A 133 12.92 -16.98 11.12
C ASN A 133 11.75 -17.09 12.12
N ALA A 134 10.55 -16.77 11.65
CA ALA A 134 9.33 -16.88 12.44
C ALA A 134 8.92 -18.35 12.64
N PRO A 135 8.42 -18.73 13.84
CA PRO A 135 7.71 -20.01 14.00
C PRO A 135 6.44 -20.04 13.13
N CYS A 136 6.14 -21.17 12.50
CA CYS A 136 4.95 -21.28 11.64
C CYS A 136 3.70 -21.75 12.40
N GLY A 137 2.53 -21.45 11.86
CA GLY A 137 1.24 -21.93 12.40
C GLY A 137 0.96 -21.44 13.82
N LEU A 138 0.43 -22.33 14.67
CA LEU A 138 0.11 -22.00 16.06
C LEU A 138 1.35 -21.67 16.91
N ALA A 139 2.54 -22.13 16.50
CA ALA A 139 3.79 -21.79 17.19
C ALA A 139 4.12 -20.30 17.08
N TYR A 140 3.56 -19.56 16.11
CA TYR A 140 3.71 -18.11 16.01
C TYR A 140 3.08 -17.37 17.21
N LEU A 141 2.11 -17.98 17.90
CA LEU A 141 1.51 -17.42 19.10
C LEU A 141 2.37 -17.62 20.37
N SER A 142 3.50 -18.34 20.24
CA SER A 142 4.43 -18.54 21.35
C SER A 142 5.20 -17.26 21.72
N ARG A 143 5.92 -17.30 22.84
CA ARG A 143 6.86 -16.23 23.25
C ARG A 143 7.89 -15.92 22.15
N GLU A 144 8.36 -16.94 21.45
CA GLU A 144 9.33 -16.77 20.37
C GLU A 144 8.69 -16.09 19.15
N GLY A 145 7.49 -16.50 18.78
CA GLY A 145 6.75 -15.84 17.70
C GLY A 145 6.42 -14.39 18.01
N MET A 146 6.06 -14.07 19.26
CA MET A 146 5.88 -12.69 19.70
C MET A 146 7.17 -11.87 19.62
N ARG A 147 8.33 -12.46 19.97
CA ARG A 147 9.64 -11.81 19.84
C ARG A 147 9.92 -11.45 18.38
N VAL A 148 9.70 -12.39 17.46
CA VAL A 148 9.85 -12.17 16.01
C VAL A 148 8.88 -11.10 15.51
N ALA A 149 7.60 -11.16 15.91
CA ALA A 149 6.59 -10.19 15.53
C ALA A 149 6.97 -8.74 15.92
N VAL A 150 7.56 -8.55 17.11
CA VAL A 150 8.06 -7.24 17.56
C VAL A 150 9.23 -6.76 16.70
N ILE A 151 10.19 -7.64 16.39
CA ILE A 151 11.33 -7.32 15.53
C ILE A 151 10.84 -6.90 14.13
N GLU A 152 9.96 -7.70 13.52
CA GLU A 152 9.37 -7.40 12.23
C GLU A 152 8.57 -6.09 12.26
N PHE A 153 7.81 -5.85 13.33
CA PHE A 153 7.06 -4.60 13.49
C PHE A 153 7.97 -3.38 13.42
N PHE A 154 9.09 -3.38 14.14
CA PHE A 154 10.05 -2.27 14.08
C PHE A 154 10.78 -2.19 12.73
N GLN A 155 11.15 -3.34 12.14
CA GLN A 155 11.81 -3.39 10.84
C GLN A 155 10.94 -2.78 9.71
N PHE A 156 9.63 -3.03 9.76
CA PHE A 156 8.66 -2.52 8.78
C PHE A 156 7.96 -1.24 9.25
N LEU A 157 8.24 -0.73 10.44
CA LEU A 157 7.60 0.47 11.00
C LEU A 157 7.68 1.69 10.08
N PRO A 158 8.82 2.04 9.45
CA PRO A 158 8.88 3.19 8.55
C PRO A 158 7.89 3.08 7.38
N LEU A 159 7.74 1.87 6.83
CA LEU A 159 6.79 1.56 5.76
C LEU A 159 5.34 1.60 6.27
N LEU A 160 5.07 1.06 7.44
CA LEU A 160 3.74 1.12 8.09
C LEU A 160 3.32 2.57 8.36
N VAL A 161 4.21 3.38 8.93
CA VAL A 161 3.94 4.80 9.20
C VAL A 161 3.63 5.53 7.91
N TRP A 162 4.41 5.30 6.84
CA TRP A 162 4.15 5.91 5.54
C TRP A 162 2.80 5.50 4.94
N THR A 163 2.45 4.21 5.03
CA THR A 163 1.20 3.68 4.48
C THR A 163 -0.03 4.11 5.26
N LEU A 164 0.08 4.34 6.56
CA LEU A 164 -1.05 4.74 7.41
C LEU A 164 -1.24 6.26 7.48
N ARG A 165 -0.36 7.08 6.89
CA ARG A 165 -0.52 8.55 6.92
C ARG A 165 -1.91 8.97 6.41
N PRO A 166 -2.64 9.84 7.13
CA PRO A 166 -3.95 10.30 6.70
C PRO A 166 -3.85 10.96 5.33
N HIS A 167 -4.90 10.80 4.50
CA HIS A 167 -4.97 11.61 3.29
C HIS A 167 -5.20 13.05 3.74
N GLN A 168 -4.30 13.95 3.38
CA GLN A 168 -4.69 15.36 3.39
C GLN A 168 -5.65 15.53 2.23
N GLY A 169 -6.95 15.48 2.52
CA GLY A 169 -7.98 15.70 1.52
C GLY A 169 -7.74 17.06 0.87
N SER A 170 -7.75 17.11 -0.47
CA SER A 170 -7.76 18.37 -1.19
C SER A 170 -8.86 19.27 -0.58
N PRO A 171 -8.59 20.55 -0.29
CA PRO A 171 -9.55 21.42 0.37
C PRO A 171 -10.88 21.35 -0.38
N THR A 172 -11.91 20.86 0.31
CA THR A 172 -13.25 20.67 -0.28
C THR A 172 -13.68 21.94 -1.01
N ARG A 173 -14.33 21.81 -2.16
CA ARG A 173 -14.85 22.95 -2.96
C ARG A 173 -15.62 23.99 -2.13
N ARG A 174 -16.18 23.58 -0.98
CA ARG A 174 -16.82 24.43 0.04
C ARG A 174 -15.84 25.40 0.73
N THR A 175 -14.64 24.95 1.09
CA THR A 175 -13.58 25.80 1.68
C THR A 175 -12.98 26.76 0.65
N VAL A 176 -12.80 26.31 -0.61
CA VAL A 176 -12.34 27.19 -1.70
C VAL A 176 -13.40 28.26 -2.05
N ARG A 177 -14.70 27.90 -2.06
CA ARG A 177 -15.80 28.85 -2.30
C ARG A 177 -16.00 29.82 -1.13
N ALA A 178 -15.84 29.35 0.12
CA ALA A 178 -15.91 30.20 1.31
C ALA A 178 -14.74 31.19 1.36
N LYS A 179 -13.52 30.74 1.05
CA LYS A 179 -12.33 31.62 0.94
C LYS A 179 -12.50 32.65 -0.18
N ARG A 180 -13.00 32.26 -1.36
CA ARG A 180 -13.30 33.18 -2.47
C ARG A 180 -14.41 34.20 -2.13
N ARG A 181 -15.44 33.80 -1.37
CA ARG A 181 -16.51 34.72 -0.92
C ARG A 181 -16.03 35.70 0.15
N GLY A 182 -15.21 35.25 1.11
CA GLY A 182 -14.59 36.12 2.12
C GLY A 182 -13.65 37.17 1.51
N THR A 183 -12.83 36.78 0.52
CA THR A 183 -11.97 37.73 -0.21
C THR A 183 -12.76 38.73 -1.07
N LYS A 184 -13.92 38.34 -1.63
CA LYS A 184 -14.78 39.30 -2.36
C LYS A 184 -15.42 40.30 -1.40
N SER A 185 -15.96 39.83 -0.27
CA SER A 185 -16.58 40.71 0.75
C SER A 185 -15.61 41.79 1.24
N ASN A 186 -14.39 41.39 1.65
CA ASN A 186 -13.37 42.34 2.11
C ASN A 186 -12.92 43.35 1.05
N ARG A 187 -12.97 42.99 -0.23
CA ARG A 187 -12.59 43.90 -1.33
C ARG A 187 -13.68 44.95 -1.59
N THR A 188 -14.96 44.56 -1.49
CA THR A 188 -16.09 45.49 -1.64
C THR A 188 -16.15 46.47 -0.47
N THR A 189 -15.96 46.00 0.77
CA THR A 189 -15.95 46.87 1.97
C THR A 189 -14.78 47.85 1.98
N ARG A 190 -13.63 47.47 1.38
CA ARG A 190 -12.45 48.35 1.28
C ARG A 190 -12.61 49.40 0.18
N MET A 191 -13.30 49.09 -0.92
CA MET A 191 -13.63 50.06 -1.98
C MET A 191 -14.66 51.10 -1.54
N THR A 192 -15.72 50.70 -0.81
CA THR A 192 -16.73 51.65 -0.31
C THR A 192 -16.17 52.61 0.74
N ARG A 193 -15.25 52.14 1.60
CA ARG A 193 -14.55 53.02 2.56
C ARG A 193 -13.60 54.03 1.90
N HIS A 194 -12.98 53.70 0.78
CA HIS A 194 -12.16 54.66 0.04
C HIS A 194 -12.99 55.70 -0.73
N ALA A 195 -14.16 55.31 -1.26
CA ALA A 195 -15.06 56.24 -1.96
C ALA A 195 -15.78 57.23 -1.02
N ALA A 196 -16.04 56.85 0.23
CA ALA A 196 -16.66 57.74 1.22
C ALA A 196 -15.69 58.78 1.81
N ALA A 197 -14.37 58.61 1.63
CA ALA A 197 -13.36 59.51 2.18
C ALA A 197 -12.97 60.68 1.23
N SER A 198 -13.54 60.76 0.03
CA SER A 198 -13.19 61.77 -0.99
C SER A 198 -14.21 62.88 -1.21
N VAL A 199 -15.26 62.99 -0.38
CA VAL A 199 -16.24 64.09 -0.48
C VAL A 199 -15.79 65.25 0.42
N THR A 200 -14.85 66.03 -0.10
CA THR A 200 -14.44 67.31 0.50
C THR A 200 -15.43 68.38 0.05
N PHE A 201 -16.21 68.93 0.97
CA PHE A 201 -17.12 70.05 0.72
C PHE A 201 -16.35 71.35 0.44
N PRO A 202 -16.70 72.14 -0.59
CA PRO A 202 -16.08 73.43 -0.81
C PRO A 202 -16.58 74.47 0.19
N ARG A 203 -15.66 75.21 0.82
CA ARG A 203 -15.97 76.33 1.71
C ARG A 203 -16.53 77.53 0.91
N PRO A 204 -17.54 78.24 1.42
CA PRO A 204 -18.04 79.44 0.76
C PRO A 204 -17.03 80.59 0.90
N ARG A 205 -16.79 81.31 -0.21
CA ARG A 205 -16.00 82.54 -0.24
C ARG A 205 -16.85 83.70 0.27
N SER A 206 -16.36 84.43 1.26
CA SER A 206 -16.89 85.74 1.64
C SER A 206 -16.19 86.84 0.82
N VAL A 207 -16.99 87.87 0.54
CA VAL A 207 -16.74 89.12 -0.22
C VAL A 207 -15.44 89.82 0.18
#